data_AF-A0A099CSZ4-F1
#
_entry.id   AF-A0A099CSZ4-F1
#
_cell.length_a   1.000
_cell.length_b   1.000
_cell.length_c   1.000
_cell.angle_alpha   90.00
_cell.angle_beta   90.00
_cell.angle_gamma   90.00
#
_symmetry.space_group_name_H-M   'P 1'
#
loop_
_entity.id
_entity.type
_entity.pdbx_description
1 polymer ?
#
loop_
_entity_poly.entity_id
_entity_poly.type
_entity_poly.pdbx_seq_one_letter_code
_entity_poly.pdbx_strand_id
1 'polypeptide(L)'
;MKRFAIAADVIDTDALRAELQDGGNGGFCVFEGWVRNRNEGRAVDGLEYEAYAELAQSEGERILAEAGALHGVDDLCCVHRTGHLKVGELAVWIGAASAHRDEAFRACRYVIDALKHRLPVWKKEHYLEGDTAWVACHHAHGEHSRTFAPDYTRQTRLREVGTEGQARLAAARVLVLGAGGLGSPALTYLAGAGVGTLGIVDGDRLEASNLHRQTLYDARDVGLPKATLAARRLAALNPSVTLRTWTEPLHAGNAADVFADFDLVLECTDDMRNRYLSNDAAVVAGIPLILASVYQYEGQLQVVEAGGTPCLRCLWPREPAADAIGSCAANGVLGPTPGVLGAMQAMEALKILLDLPRPREPALLLVDLLQHDLRRLPIDPATGCAEHGGCAAVARKALAEAQRIGDVDRRFTRLDEAAAAGYRLVDVRDAEEIATHPADCATLHIPAAQIAERAAALGEDRCLLFCATGRRSRDAAERLRRQGRGETYSLLGGLAALDTERARTHS
;
A
#
# COMPACT_ATOMS: atom_id res chain seq x y z
N MET A 1 36.39 -4.46 3.85
CA MET A 1 36.84 -3.91 5.14
C MET A 1 35.69 -4.07 6.13
N LYS A 2 35.94 -4.42 7.40
CA LYS A 2 34.86 -4.54 8.38
C LYS A 2 34.34 -3.13 8.70
N ARG A 3 33.06 -2.87 8.41
CA ARG A 3 32.41 -1.57 8.63
C ARG A 3 31.87 -1.41 10.05
N PHE A 4 31.74 -2.51 10.78
CA PHE A 4 31.40 -2.52 12.20
C PHE A 4 32.61 -2.99 13.02
N ALA A 5 32.77 -2.51 14.24
CA ALA A 5 33.76 -3.04 15.18
C ALA A 5 33.31 -2.95 16.64
N ILE A 6 33.73 -3.94 17.43
CA ILE A 6 33.76 -3.85 18.90
C ILE A 6 35.17 -3.48 19.33
N ALA A 7 35.31 -2.42 20.14
CA ALA A 7 36.60 -1.95 20.65
C ALA A 7 36.65 -2.00 22.18
N ALA A 8 37.79 -2.34 22.78
CA ALA A 8 38.02 -2.16 24.22
C ALA A 8 38.62 -0.77 24.51
N ASP A 9 39.45 -0.28 23.60
CA ASP A 9 40.16 0.99 23.71
C ASP A 9 39.27 2.19 23.35
N VAL A 10 39.81 3.39 23.59
CA VAL A 10 39.17 4.65 23.21
C VAL A 10 38.97 4.69 21.69
N ILE A 11 37.79 5.11 21.26
CA ILE A 11 37.45 5.24 19.85
C ILE A 11 38.18 6.46 19.27
N ASP A 12 39.06 6.24 18.29
CA ASP A 12 39.72 7.31 17.52
C ASP A 12 38.76 7.81 16.43
N THR A 13 38.01 8.86 16.75
CA THR A 13 36.98 9.41 15.86
C THR A 13 37.57 10.13 14.66
N ASP A 14 38.78 10.67 14.77
CA ASP A 14 39.46 11.35 13.66
C ASP A 14 39.94 10.33 12.62
N ALA A 15 40.49 9.19 13.05
CA ALA A 15 40.85 8.10 12.15
C ALA A 15 39.62 7.54 11.42
N LEU A 16 38.52 7.26 12.15
CA LEU A 16 37.28 6.75 11.55
C LEU A 16 36.63 7.74 10.59
N ARG A 17 36.72 9.04 10.88
CA ARG A 17 36.27 10.09 9.97
C ARG A 17 37.11 10.12 8.71
N ALA A 18 38.43 10.01 8.82
CA ALA A 18 39.33 10.00 7.67
C ALA A 18 39.08 8.80 6.75
N GLU A 19 38.70 7.64 7.30
CA GLU A 19 38.34 6.45 6.50
C GLU A 19 37.08 6.65 5.63
N LEU A 20 36.14 7.48 6.08
CA LEU A 20 34.89 7.77 5.36
C LEU A 20 34.99 8.99 4.45
N GLN A 21 36.15 9.66 4.44
CA GLN A 21 36.35 10.88 3.67
C GLN A 21 36.74 10.54 2.22
N ASP A 22 35.76 10.65 1.33
CA ASP A 22 35.94 10.48 -0.12
C ASP A 22 35.57 11.76 -0.88
N GLY A 23 36.25 12.02 -2.00
CA GLY A 23 36.04 13.21 -2.83
C GLY A 23 34.65 13.29 -3.50
N GLY A 24 33.93 12.17 -3.58
CA GLY A 24 32.55 12.09 -4.07
C GLY A 24 31.48 12.40 -3.02
N ASN A 25 31.84 12.48 -1.73
CA ASN A 25 30.89 12.67 -0.64
C ASN A 25 30.72 14.16 -0.28
N GLY A 26 29.50 14.68 -0.46
CA GLY A 26 29.11 16.06 -0.11
C GLY A 26 28.40 16.20 1.24
N GLY A 27 28.01 15.09 1.87
CA GLY A 27 27.34 15.02 3.16
C GLY A 27 28.04 14.06 4.10
N PHE A 28 28.21 14.46 5.36
CA PHE A 28 28.76 13.63 6.42
C PHE A 28 27.94 13.83 7.69
N CYS A 29 27.45 12.74 8.28
CA CYS A 29 26.68 12.74 9.51
C CYS A 29 27.35 11.81 10.53
N VAL A 30 27.45 12.28 11.77
CA VAL A 30 28.00 11.51 12.89
C VAL A 30 27.01 11.48 14.04
N PHE A 31 26.90 10.32 14.67
CA PHE A 31 26.27 10.15 15.96
C PHE A 31 27.30 9.64 16.98
N GLU A 32 27.30 10.27 18.16
CA GLU A 32 28.14 9.90 19.29
C GLU A 32 27.28 9.62 20.53
N GLY A 33 27.41 8.42 21.08
CA GLY A 33 26.77 8.03 22.32
C GLY A 33 27.73 8.14 23.50
N TRP A 34 27.50 9.11 24.38
CA TRP A 34 28.35 9.41 25.53
C TRP A 34 27.79 8.83 26.84
N VAL A 35 28.67 8.40 27.75
CA VAL A 35 28.28 8.02 29.12
C VAL A 35 27.89 9.28 29.90
N ARG A 36 26.69 9.27 30.50
CA ARG A 36 26.15 10.40 31.28
C ARG A 36 26.22 10.13 32.78
N ASN A 37 26.25 11.19 33.58
CA ASN A 37 26.31 11.11 35.05
C ASN A 37 24.97 10.79 35.73
N ARG A 38 23.88 10.62 34.97
CA ARG A 38 22.56 10.23 35.48
C ARG A 38 21.88 9.24 34.54
N ASN A 39 21.26 8.22 35.12
CA ASN A 39 20.31 7.35 34.44
C ASN A 39 19.09 7.09 35.34
N GLU A 40 17.87 7.23 34.79
CA GLU A 40 16.60 7.02 35.52
C GLU A 40 16.52 7.71 36.90
N GLY A 41 17.08 8.91 37.00
CA GLY A 41 17.08 9.71 38.24
C GLY A 41 18.19 9.37 39.24
N ARG A 42 18.97 8.29 39.03
CA ARG A 42 20.11 7.90 39.89
C ARG A 42 21.43 8.39 39.30
N ALA A 43 22.38 8.71 40.19
CA ALA A 43 23.73 9.12 39.80
C ALA A 43 24.63 7.89 39.59
N VAL A 44 25.35 7.88 38.47
CA VAL A 44 26.20 6.77 37.99
C VAL A 44 27.63 7.30 37.83
N ASP A 45 28.64 6.52 38.21
CA ASP A 45 30.06 6.88 38.07
C ASP A 45 30.70 6.35 36.77
N GLY A 46 30.06 5.35 36.17
CA GLY A 46 30.50 4.71 34.93
C GLY A 46 29.55 3.60 34.48
N LEU A 47 29.87 3.04 33.31
CA LEU A 47 29.16 1.93 32.68
C LEU A 47 30.14 0.85 32.28
N GLU A 48 29.76 -0.41 32.43
CA GLU A 48 30.51 -1.55 31.93
C GLU A 48 29.72 -2.21 30.81
N TYR A 49 30.29 -2.28 29.61
CA TYR A 49 29.67 -2.90 28.44
C TYR A 49 30.29 -4.27 28.17
N GLU A 50 29.46 -5.30 28.12
CA GLU A 50 29.87 -6.65 27.71
C GLU A 50 29.21 -7.02 26.39
N ALA A 51 29.90 -7.78 25.55
CA ALA A 51 29.39 -8.20 24.25
C ALA A 51 29.87 -9.61 23.93
N TYR A 52 29.01 -10.39 23.27
CA TYR A 52 29.46 -11.59 22.59
C TYR A 52 30.03 -11.16 21.23
N ALA A 53 31.35 -10.92 21.19
CA ALA A 53 32.01 -10.17 20.13
C ALA A 53 31.70 -10.68 18.71
N GLU A 54 31.66 -12.00 18.49
CA GLU A 54 31.40 -12.59 17.16
C GLU A 54 29.96 -12.33 16.67
N LEU A 55 28.96 -12.49 17.56
CA LEU A 55 27.55 -12.25 17.23
C LEU A 55 27.28 -10.76 17.09
N ALA A 56 27.86 -9.93 17.96
CA ALA A 56 27.77 -8.48 17.86
C ALA A 56 28.38 -7.97 16.55
N GLN A 57 29.52 -8.54 16.15
CA GLN A 57 30.16 -8.23 14.87
C GLN A 57 29.25 -8.58 13.69
N SER A 58 28.74 -9.81 13.64
CA SER A 58 27.87 -10.28 12.56
C SER A 58 26.59 -9.44 12.46
N GLU A 59 25.98 -9.11 13.60
CA GLU A 59 24.72 -8.36 13.62
C GLU A 59 24.93 -6.89 13.28
N GLY A 60 26.02 -6.28 13.76
CA GLY A 60 26.40 -4.91 13.42
C GLY A 60 26.69 -4.74 11.93
N GLU A 61 27.42 -5.69 11.31
CA GLU A 61 27.65 -5.69 9.85
C GLU A 61 26.33 -5.80 9.07
N ARG A 62 25.40 -6.64 9.52
CA ARG A 62 24.08 -6.79 8.91
C ARG A 62 23.27 -5.49 8.97
N ILE A 63 23.27 -4.82 10.12
CA ILE A 63 22.61 -3.51 10.30
C ILE A 63 23.18 -2.46 9.34
N LEU A 64 24.50 -2.38 9.19
CA LEU A 64 25.14 -1.43 8.28
C LEU A 64 24.85 -1.74 6.81
N ALA A 65 24.83 -3.02 6.43
CA ALA A 65 24.47 -3.43 5.07
C ALA A 65 23.00 -3.09 4.74
N GLU A 66 22.08 -3.35 5.68
CA GLU A 66 20.67 -2.96 5.55
C GLU A 66 20.52 -1.44 5.41
N ALA A 67 21.22 -0.66 6.24
CA ALA A 67 21.21 0.80 6.18
C ALA A 67 21.71 1.32 4.83
N GLY A 68 22.81 0.77 4.32
CA GLY A 68 23.37 1.14 3.04
C GLY A 68 22.43 0.83 1.87
N ALA A 69 21.83 -0.36 1.87
CA ALA A 69 20.86 -0.75 0.84
C ALA A 69 19.57 0.11 0.88
N LEU A 70 19.08 0.45 2.07
CA LEU A 70 17.87 1.26 2.26
C LEU A 70 18.05 2.73 1.87
N HIS A 71 19.26 3.27 2.03
CA HIS A 71 19.51 4.70 1.93
C HIS A 71 20.52 5.09 0.85
N GLY A 72 21.07 4.13 0.11
CA GLY A 72 22.06 4.39 -0.94
C GLY A 72 23.37 4.95 -0.39
N VAL A 73 23.81 4.46 0.77
CA VAL A 73 25.01 4.94 1.47
C VAL A 73 26.01 3.80 1.59
N ASP A 74 27.10 3.87 0.84
CA ASP A 74 28.16 2.86 0.90
C ASP A 74 29.21 3.18 1.98
N ASP A 75 29.42 4.45 2.30
CA ASP A 75 30.43 4.88 3.28
C ASP A 75 29.81 4.98 4.68
N LEU A 76 29.66 3.82 5.30
CA LEU A 76 29.16 3.66 6.67
C LEU A 76 30.18 2.96 7.55
N CYS A 77 30.40 3.50 8.75
CA CYS A 77 31.20 2.86 9.78
C CYS A 77 30.56 3.02 11.15
N CYS A 78 30.67 1.99 11.99
CA CYS A 78 30.24 2.05 13.39
C CYS A 78 31.19 1.30 14.29
N VAL A 79 31.53 1.93 15.42
CA VAL A 79 32.34 1.30 16.48
C VAL A 79 31.58 1.39 17.80
N HIS A 80 31.44 0.27 18.48
CA HIS A 80 30.88 0.20 19.83
C HIS A 80 31.96 -0.22 20.82
N ARG A 81 32.12 0.52 21.91
CA ARG A 81 33.10 0.23 22.95
C ARG A 81 32.55 -0.76 23.98
N THR A 82 33.41 -1.64 24.46
CA THR A 82 33.18 -2.61 25.54
C THR A 82 34.18 -2.40 26.67
N GLY A 83 33.92 -3.00 27.83
CA GLY A 83 34.68 -2.79 29.06
C GLY A 83 34.12 -1.65 29.89
N HIS A 84 34.92 -1.16 30.83
CA HIS A 84 34.53 -0.11 31.76
C HIS A 84 34.76 1.30 31.17
N LEU A 85 33.69 2.10 31.11
CA LEU A 85 33.67 3.46 30.61
C LEU A 85 33.25 4.43 31.72
N LYS A 86 34.00 5.52 31.87
CA LYS A 86 33.67 6.60 32.83
C LYS A 86 32.64 7.55 32.25
N VAL A 87 31.95 8.30 33.12
CA VAL A 87 31.15 9.46 32.71
C VAL A 87 31.95 10.38 31.79
N GLY A 88 31.35 10.77 30.67
CA GLY A 88 31.99 11.59 29.65
C GLY A 88 32.84 10.82 28.65
N GLU A 89 32.92 9.49 28.73
CA GLU A 89 33.57 8.67 27.69
C GLU A 89 32.60 8.27 26.57
N LEU A 90 33.14 8.10 25.37
CA LEU A 90 32.40 7.70 24.18
C LEU A 90 32.17 6.18 24.17
N ALA A 91 30.91 5.77 24.08
CA ALA A 91 30.48 4.38 24.07
C ALA A 91 30.19 3.86 22.66
N VAL A 92 29.64 4.69 21.79
CA VAL A 92 29.34 4.30 20.41
C VAL A 92 29.57 5.48 19.47
N TRP A 93 30.16 5.20 18.32
CA TRP A 93 30.35 6.14 17.23
C TRP A 93 29.78 5.56 15.95
N ILE A 94 29.06 6.38 15.19
CA ILE A 94 28.51 6.03 13.88
C ILE A 94 28.82 7.16 12.93
N GLY A 95 29.43 6.84 11.78
CA GLY A 95 29.68 7.77 10.69
C GLY A 95 28.98 7.30 9.42
N ALA A 96 28.33 8.24 8.73
CA ALA A 96 27.70 8.05 7.43
C ALA A 96 28.14 9.18 6.49
N ALA A 97 28.76 8.82 5.36
CA ALA A 97 29.14 9.74 4.31
C ALA A 97 28.41 9.40 3.00
N SER A 98 27.94 10.43 2.29
CA SER A 98 27.22 10.27 1.03
C SER A 98 27.35 11.52 0.16
N ALA A 99 27.00 11.42 -1.12
CA ALA A 99 26.97 12.56 -2.04
C ALA A 99 26.07 13.71 -1.54
N HIS A 100 24.98 13.37 -0.85
CA HIS A 100 23.98 14.31 -0.35
C HIS A 100 23.71 14.11 1.15
N ARG A 101 23.28 15.18 1.84
CA ARG A 101 23.16 15.18 3.31
C ARG A 101 22.00 14.34 3.86
N ASP A 102 20.92 14.16 3.11
CA ASP A 102 19.69 13.53 3.63
C ASP A 102 19.88 12.02 3.83
N GLU A 103 20.60 11.40 2.90
CA GLU A 103 21.03 10.01 2.89
C GLU A 103 21.92 9.72 4.10
N ALA A 104 22.93 10.56 4.36
CA ALA A 104 23.79 10.47 5.54
C ALA A 104 22.99 10.55 6.85
N PHE A 105 22.03 11.49 6.97
CA PHE A 105 21.19 11.60 8.16
C PHE A 105 20.32 10.35 8.38
N ARG A 106 19.66 9.87 7.33
CA ARG A 106 18.75 8.72 7.41
C ARG A 106 19.51 7.44 7.75
N ALA A 107 20.66 7.21 7.12
CA ALA A 107 21.49 6.05 7.41
C ALA A 107 22.04 6.08 8.84
N CYS A 108 22.61 7.22 9.27
CA CYS A 108 23.13 7.37 10.62
C CYS A 108 22.04 7.14 11.69
N ARG A 109 20.84 7.69 11.48
CA ARG A 109 19.70 7.49 12.38
C ARG A 109 19.22 6.04 12.43
N TYR A 110 19.11 5.40 11.26
CA TYR A 110 18.70 4.00 11.18
C TYR A 110 19.66 3.09 11.97
N VAL A 111 20.97 3.28 11.81
CA VAL A 111 21.98 2.45 12.46
C VAL A 111 21.87 2.53 13.99
N ILE A 112 21.79 3.73 14.59
CA ILE A 112 21.69 3.83 16.05
C ILE A 112 20.41 3.19 16.61
N ASP A 113 19.28 3.38 15.92
CA ASP A 113 18.00 2.82 16.35
C ASP A 113 18.03 1.27 16.24
N ALA A 114 18.64 0.73 15.18
CA ALA A 114 18.79 -0.71 14.99
C ALA A 114 19.78 -1.34 15.99
N LEU A 115 20.93 -0.71 16.27
CA LEU A 115 21.91 -1.22 17.23
C LEU A 115 21.30 -1.35 18.62
N LYS A 116 20.55 -0.33 19.07
CA LYS A 116 19.85 -0.38 20.36
C LYS A 116 18.83 -1.50 20.46
N HIS A 117 18.30 -1.96 19.32
CA HIS A 117 17.29 -3.00 19.29
C HIS A 117 17.85 -4.40 19.05
N ARG A 118 18.95 -4.55 18.33
CA ARG A 118 19.38 -5.86 17.81
C ARG A 118 20.78 -6.26 18.24
N LEU A 119 21.64 -5.30 18.60
CA LEU A 119 23.02 -5.58 18.92
C LEU A 119 23.12 -6.30 20.28
N PRO A 120 23.76 -7.48 20.36
CA PRO A 120 23.94 -8.23 21.61
C PRO A 120 25.08 -7.62 22.45
N VAL A 121 24.83 -6.40 22.96
CA VAL A 121 25.67 -5.69 23.92
C VAL A 121 24.85 -5.42 25.18
N TRP A 122 25.38 -5.84 26.32
CA TRP A 122 24.78 -5.66 27.63
C TRP A 122 25.50 -4.54 28.38
N LYS A 123 24.74 -3.80 29.17
CA LYS A 123 25.22 -2.64 29.92
C LYS A 123 25.05 -2.91 31.41
N LYS A 124 26.10 -2.73 32.19
CA LYS A 124 26.07 -2.79 33.64
C LYS A 124 26.39 -1.40 34.20
N GLU A 125 25.64 -0.98 35.21
CA GLU A 125 25.78 0.33 35.84
C GLU A 125 26.56 0.23 37.14
N HIS A 126 27.48 1.18 37.36
CA HIS A 126 28.21 1.37 38.60
C HIS A 126 27.66 2.64 39.29
N TYR A 127 26.97 2.47 40.42
CA TYR A 127 26.36 3.59 41.15
C TYR A 127 27.33 4.13 42.21
N LEU A 128 27.25 5.44 42.47
CA LEU A 128 28.09 6.12 43.47
C LEU A 128 27.95 5.57 44.91
N GLU A 129 26.88 4.82 45.19
CA GLU A 129 26.61 4.21 46.50
C GLU A 129 27.28 2.83 46.68
N GLY A 130 27.99 2.32 45.66
CA GLY A 130 28.77 1.08 45.72
C GLY A 130 28.05 -0.18 45.23
N ASP A 131 26.75 -0.08 44.91
CA ASP A 131 25.99 -1.16 44.29
C ASP A 131 26.22 -1.21 42.77
N THR A 132 26.30 -2.41 42.19
CA THR A 132 26.36 -2.62 40.74
C THR A 132 25.10 -3.37 40.28
N ALA A 133 24.47 -2.89 39.21
CA ALA A 133 23.31 -3.54 38.63
C ALA A 133 23.60 -3.93 37.18
N TRP A 134 23.44 -5.22 36.88
CA TRP A 134 23.25 -5.64 35.50
C TRP A 134 21.94 -5.05 35.02
N VAL A 135 22.03 -4.01 34.21
CA VAL A 135 20.87 -3.61 33.43
C VAL A 135 20.81 -4.66 32.34
N ALA A 136 19.97 -5.67 32.54
CA ALA A 136 19.56 -6.47 31.42
C ALA A 136 19.13 -5.47 30.35
N CYS A 137 19.77 -5.52 29.17
CA CYS A 137 19.08 -5.13 27.95
C CYS A 137 17.94 -6.15 27.76
N HIS A 138 17.00 -6.22 28.71
CA HIS A 138 15.64 -6.40 28.32
C HIS A 138 15.42 -5.29 27.30
N HIS A 139 14.97 -5.67 26.11
CA HIS A 139 14.29 -4.80 25.16
C HIS A 139 13.01 -4.16 25.74
N ALA A 140 12.99 -3.91 27.04
CA ALA A 140 11.98 -3.23 27.80
C ALA A 140 12.64 -1.95 28.30
N HIS A 141 12.25 -0.85 27.66
CA HIS A 141 12.48 0.48 28.14
C HIS A 141 12.11 0.61 29.63
N GLY A 142 13.09 0.93 30.48
CA GLY A 142 12.86 1.55 31.79
C GLY A 142 12.42 3.00 31.61
N GLU A 143 11.11 3.16 31.38
CA GLU A 143 10.29 4.32 31.73
C GLU A 143 10.67 5.72 31.21
N HIS A 144 10.76 5.85 29.88
CA HIS A 144 10.06 6.93 29.14
C HIS A 144 9.65 6.53 27.72
N SER A 145 9.78 5.25 27.33
CA SER A 145 8.94 4.74 26.25
C SER A 145 7.64 4.32 26.89
N ARG A 146 6.66 5.23 26.93
CA ARG A 146 5.28 4.76 26.95
C ARG A 146 5.18 3.86 25.72
N THR A 147 5.12 2.53 25.92
CA THR A 147 4.64 1.64 24.86
C THR A 147 3.33 2.28 24.44
N PHE A 148 3.29 2.86 23.24
CA PHE A 148 2.15 3.66 22.83
C PHE A 148 0.94 2.73 22.85
N ALA A 149 0.09 2.92 23.85
CA ALA A 149 -1.18 2.25 23.95
C ALA A 149 -2.20 3.22 23.35
N PRO A 150 -2.90 2.82 22.28
CA PRO A 150 -3.97 3.64 21.72
C PRO A 150 -5.00 3.97 22.80
N ASP A 151 -5.41 5.24 22.86
CA ASP A 151 -6.46 5.69 23.78
C ASP A 151 -7.82 5.72 23.09
N TYR A 152 -8.62 4.66 23.30
CA TYR A 152 -9.97 4.56 22.78
C TYR A 152 -11.04 5.15 23.73
N THR A 153 -10.65 5.83 24.81
CA THR A 153 -11.59 6.30 25.86
C THR A 153 -12.71 7.18 25.30
N ARG A 154 -12.47 7.93 24.21
CA ARG A 154 -13.50 8.77 23.58
C ARG A 154 -14.61 7.96 22.93
N GLN A 155 -14.27 6.87 22.24
CA GLN A 155 -15.27 6.03 21.58
C GLN A 155 -15.92 5.04 22.55
N THR A 156 -15.17 4.49 23.52
CA THR A 156 -15.75 3.56 24.53
C THR A 156 -16.73 4.24 25.50
N ARG A 157 -16.75 5.57 25.57
CA ARG A 157 -17.79 6.34 26.27
C ARG A 157 -19.15 6.29 25.58
N LEU A 158 -19.20 5.98 24.27
CA LEU A 158 -20.47 5.73 23.59
C LEU A 158 -21.02 4.40 24.12
N ARG A 159 -22.27 4.42 24.60
CA ARG A 159 -22.89 3.25 25.25
C ARG A 159 -22.91 2.04 24.31
N GLU A 160 -23.14 2.27 23.03
CA GLU A 160 -23.21 1.24 21.99
C GLU A 160 -21.83 0.68 21.62
N VAL A 161 -20.73 1.38 21.96
CA VAL A 161 -19.36 0.89 21.80
C VAL A 161 -18.90 0.22 23.08
N GLY A 162 -18.79 0.97 24.19
CA GLY A 162 -18.31 0.41 25.47
C GLY A 162 -16.97 -0.33 25.34
N THR A 163 -16.65 -1.14 26.35
CA THR A 163 -15.49 -2.04 26.31
C THR A 163 -15.70 -3.22 25.36
N GLU A 164 -16.93 -3.73 25.29
CA GLU A 164 -17.29 -4.90 24.48
C GLU A 164 -17.19 -4.60 22.98
N GLY A 165 -17.75 -3.48 22.52
CA GLY A 165 -17.63 -3.04 21.13
C GLY A 165 -16.17 -2.76 20.75
N GLN A 166 -15.36 -2.22 21.66
CA GLN A 166 -13.92 -2.09 21.40
C GLN A 166 -13.23 -3.45 21.23
N ALA A 167 -13.58 -4.44 22.06
CA ALA A 167 -13.06 -5.80 21.93
C ALA A 167 -13.50 -6.44 20.60
N ARG A 168 -14.75 -6.20 20.16
CA ARG A 168 -15.26 -6.61 18.84
C ARG A 168 -14.46 -5.99 17.71
N LEU A 169 -14.17 -4.68 17.77
CA LEU A 169 -13.31 -4.02 16.78
C LEU A 169 -11.90 -4.64 16.78
N ALA A 170 -11.30 -4.87 17.95
CA ALA A 170 -9.98 -5.47 18.07
C ALA A 170 -9.91 -6.92 17.56
N ALA A 171 -11.04 -7.64 17.52
CA ALA A 171 -11.13 -8.98 16.93
C ALA A 171 -11.44 -8.97 15.42
N ALA A 172 -11.99 -7.86 14.90
CA ALA A 172 -12.44 -7.76 13.53
C ALA A 172 -11.29 -7.68 12.51
N ARG A 173 -11.53 -8.24 11.33
CA ARG A 173 -10.65 -8.24 10.17
C ARG A 173 -11.35 -7.57 9.00
N VAL A 174 -10.82 -6.46 8.51
CA VAL A 174 -11.38 -5.71 7.38
C VAL A 174 -10.41 -5.68 6.21
N LEU A 175 -10.88 -6.01 5.02
CA LEU A 175 -10.12 -5.87 3.77
C LEU A 175 -10.49 -4.58 3.07
N VAL A 176 -9.51 -3.78 2.67
CA VAL A 176 -9.71 -2.55 1.89
C VAL A 176 -9.04 -2.71 0.53
N LEU A 177 -9.85 -2.60 -0.53
CA LEU A 177 -9.41 -2.70 -1.92
C LEU A 177 -9.16 -1.31 -2.48
N GLY A 178 -7.91 -0.98 -2.72
CA GLY A 178 -7.46 0.35 -3.11
C GLY A 178 -7.10 1.21 -1.89
N ALA A 179 -5.85 1.66 -1.84
CA ALA A 179 -5.30 2.60 -0.88
C ALA A 179 -5.20 4.00 -1.49
N GLY A 180 -6.14 4.34 -2.38
CA GLY A 180 -6.23 5.61 -3.09
C GLY A 180 -7.02 6.68 -2.33
N GLY A 181 -7.78 7.52 -3.05
CA GLY A 181 -8.48 8.66 -2.45
C GLY A 181 -9.60 8.26 -1.48
N LEU A 182 -10.34 7.19 -1.79
CA LEU A 182 -11.35 6.60 -0.90
C LEU A 182 -10.69 5.78 0.23
N GLY A 183 -9.69 4.97 -0.12
CA GLY A 183 -9.01 4.09 0.84
C GLY A 183 -8.21 4.82 1.90
N SER A 184 -7.56 5.96 1.56
CA SER A 184 -6.74 6.74 2.50
C SER A 184 -7.50 7.13 3.78
N PRO A 185 -8.66 7.84 3.71
CA PRO A 185 -9.44 8.14 4.90
C PRO A 185 -10.05 6.88 5.52
N ALA A 186 -10.52 5.91 4.73
CA ALA A 186 -11.15 4.69 5.25
C ALA A 186 -10.19 3.91 6.15
N LEU A 187 -8.98 3.63 5.66
CA LEU A 187 -7.90 2.97 6.39
C LEU A 187 -7.50 3.74 7.65
N THR A 188 -7.37 5.06 7.54
CA THR A 188 -6.99 5.93 8.67
C THR A 188 -8.02 5.84 9.80
N TYR A 189 -9.32 5.94 9.48
CA TYR A 189 -10.38 5.87 10.48
C TYR A 189 -10.56 4.47 11.06
N LEU A 190 -10.45 3.40 10.26
CA LEU A 190 -10.55 2.03 10.76
C LEU A 190 -9.37 1.66 11.67
N ALA A 191 -8.15 2.05 11.29
CA ALA A 191 -6.98 1.87 12.14
C ALA A 191 -7.11 2.69 13.42
N GLY A 192 -7.49 3.97 13.32
CA GLY A 192 -7.70 4.83 14.49
C GLY A 192 -8.79 4.34 15.44
N ALA A 193 -9.82 3.66 14.92
CA ALA A 193 -10.88 3.04 15.72
C ALA A 193 -10.45 1.73 16.41
N GLY A 194 -9.28 1.18 16.04
CA GLY A 194 -8.75 -0.05 16.62
C GLY A 194 -9.32 -1.32 16.03
N VAL A 195 -9.64 -1.32 14.73
CA VAL A 195 -9.91 -2.57 13.98
C VAL A 195 -8.67 -3.47 14.05
N GLY A 196 -8.85 -4.71 14.50
CA GLY A 196 -7.75 -5.62 14.86
C GLY A 196 -6.82 -5.97 13.70
N THR A 197 -7.39 -6.28 12.54
CA THR A 197 -6.63 -6.59 11.32
C THR A 197 -7.14 -5.78 10.14
N LEU A 198 -6.22 -5.10 9.44
CA LEU A 198 -6.50 -4.47 8.15
C LEU A 198 -5.71 -5.15 7.04
N GLY A 199 -6.44 -5.71 6.08
CA GLY A 199 -5.92 -6.13 4.79
C GLY A 199 -5.94 -4.97 3.81
N ILE A 200 -4.86 -4.75 3.07
CA ILE A 200 -4.73 -3.66 2.10
C ILE A 200 -4.30 -4.25 0.77
N VAL A 201 -5.14 -4.10 -0.26
CA VAL A 201 -4.81 -4.49 -1.63
C VAL A 201 -4.65 -3.23 -2.46
N ASP A 202 -3.45 -2.99 -2.99
CA ASP A 202 -3.24 -1.93 -3.98
C ASP A 202 -2.02 -2.25 -4.84
N GLY A 203 -2.24 -2.38 -6.15
CA GLY A 203 -1.21 -2.71 -7.13
C GLY A 203 -0.41 -1.51 -7.65
N ASP A 204 -0.82 -0.30 -7.29
CA ASP A 204 -0.23 0.93 -7.81
C ASP A 204 0.96 1.41 -6.98
N ARG A 205 1.79 2.22 -7.64
CA ARG A 205 2.77 3.08 -6.99
C ARG A 205 2.19 4.48 -6.81
N LEU A 206 2.65 5.19 -5.80
CA LEU A 206 2.23 6.57 -5.58
C LEU A 206 2.77 7.48 -6.67
N GLU A 207 1.92 8.36 -7.21
CA GLU A 207 2.31 9.40 -8.15
C GLU A 207 2.12 10.80 -7.55
N ALA A 208 2.88 11.79 -8.02
CA ALA A 208 2.70 13.18 -7.57
C ALA A 208 1.27 13.69 -7.81
N SER A 209 0.65 13.27 -8.91
CA SER A 209 -0.75 13.56 -9.28
C SER A 209 -1.78 13.03 -8.28
N ASN A 210 -1.38 12.15 -7.35
CA ASN A 210 -2.26 11.52 -6.37
C ASN A 210 -2.36 12.33 -5.07
N LEU A 211 -1.33 13.12 -4.74
CA LEU A 211 -1.16 13.72 -3.41
C LEU A 211 -2.27 14.71 -3.02
N HIS A 212 -2.91 15.36 -4.00
CA HIS A 212 -3.99 16.31 -3.72
C HIS A 212 -5.26 15.66 -3.11
N ARG A 213 -5.39 14.33 -3.19
CA ARG A 213 -6.56 13.58 -2.69
C ARG A 213 -6.23 12.33 -1.86
N GLN A 214 -4.97 11.91 -1.81
CA GLN A 214 -4.52 10.73 -1.06
C GLN A 214 -3.72 11.18 0.16
N THR A 215 -4.44 11.67 1.16
CA THR A 215 -3.89 12.39 2.33
C THR A 215 -3.11 11.50 3.30
N LEU A 216 -3.06 10.19 3.07
CA LEU A 216 -2.25 9.25 3.84
C LEU A 216 -0.74 9.38 3.53
N TYR A 217 -0.40 9.94 2.38
CA TYR A 217 0.97 9.98 1.84
C TYR A 217 1.52 11.40 1.70
N ASP A 218 2.83 11.49 1.49
CA ASP A 218 3.51 12.75 1.24
C ASP A 218 4.46 12.69 0.03
N ALA A 219 5.02 13.85 -0.35
CA ALA A 219 5.84 13.98 -1.56
C ALA A 219 7.09 13.08 -1.58
N ARG A 220 7.59 12.65 -0.41
CA ARG A 220 8.77 11.77 -0.32
C ARG A 220 8.43 10.32 -0.62
N ASP A 221 7.15 9.97 -0.65
CA ASP A 221 6.68 8.61 -0.87
C ASP A 221 6.46 8.30 -2.38
N VAL A 222 6.59 9.29 -3.27
CA VAL A 222 6.33 9.15 -4.71
C VAL A 222 7.21 8.04 -5.30
N GLY A 223 6.60 7.15 -6.08
CA GLY A 223 7.23 5.98 -6.70
C GLY A 223 7.19 4.71 -5.85
N LEU A 224 6.84 4.79 -4.56
CA LEU A 224 6.74 3.61 -3.68
C LEU A 224 5.35 2.94 -3.78
N PRO A 225 5.25 1.63 -3.52
CA PRO A 225 3.97 0.90 -3.58
C PRO A 225 2.96 1.40 -2.54
N LYS A 226 1.73 1.72 -2.96
CA LYS A 226 0.70 2.31 -2.08
C LYS A 226 0.31 1.40 -0.93
N ALA A 227 0.11 0.10 -1.16
CA ALA A 227 -0.26 -0.85 -0.10
C ALA A 227 0.77 -0.89 1.05
N THR A 228 2.06 -0.95 0.70
CA THR A 228 3.16 -0.96 1.66
C THR A 228 3.29 0.38 2.40
N LEU A 229 3.15 1.50 1.68
CA LEU A 229 3.15 2.83 2.28
C LEU A 229 2.01 3.01 3.28
N ALA A 230 0.81 2.59 2.90
CA ALA A 230 -0.37 2.66 3.75
C ALA A 230 -0.13 1.87 5.04
N ALA A 231 0.30 0.61 4.94
CA ALA A 231 0.63 -0.20 6.12
C ALA A 231 1.66 0.50 7.02
N ARG A 232 2.75 1.06 6.45
CA ARG A 232 3.73 1.79 7.25
C ARG A 232 3.12 2.99 7.99
N ARG A 233 2.25 3.76 7.35
CA ARG A 233 1.58 4.92 7.97
C ARG A 233 0.58 4.50 9.04
N LEU A 234 -0.17 3.42 8.81
CA LEU A 234 -1.13 2.88 9.78
C LEU A 234 -0.45 2.25 10.99
N ALA A 235 0.68 1.55 10.80
CA ALA A 235 1.48 1.01 11.90
C ALA A 235 2.01 2.12 12.83
N ALA A 236 2.38 3.27 12.25
CA ALA A 236 2.79 4.45 13.01
C ALA A 236 1.60 5.15 13.70
N LEU A 237 0.42 5.16 13.06
CA LEU A 237 -0.81 5.71 13.63
C LEU A 237 -1.33 4.88 14.81
N ASN A 238 -1.38 3.56 14.63
CA ASN A 238 -1.91 2.63 15.61
C ASN A 238 -1.12 1.29 15.59
N PRO A 239 -0.12 1.14 16.46
CA PRO A 239 0.71 -0.06 16.57
C PRO A 239 -0.03 -1.32 17.03
N SER A 240 -1.27 -1.22 17.54
CA SER A 240 -2.04 -2.40 17.95
C SER A 240 -2.75 -3.11 16.78
N VAL A 241 -2.73 -2.51 15.59
CA VAL A 241 -3.41 -3.04 14.40
C VAL A 241 -2.48 -3.98 13.63
N THR A 242 -2.94 -5.19 13.33
CA THR A 242 -2.25 -6.12 12.45
C THR A 242 -2.50 -5.73 10.99
N LEU A 243 -1.44 -5.67 10.19
CA LEU A 243 -1.52 -5.23 8.79
C LEU A 243 -1.09 -6.34 7.84
N ARG A 244 -1.92 -6.59 6.82
CA ARG A 244 -1.62 -7.53 5.71
C ARG A 244 -1.67 -6.76 4.40
N THR A 245 -0.65 -6.89 3.56
CA THR A 245 -0.57 -6.13 2.30
C THR A 245 -0.45 -7.04 1.08
N TRP A 246 -1.17 -6.69 0.03
CA TRP A 246 -1.00 -7.23 -1.31
C TRP A 246 -0.67 -6.10 -2.27
N THR A 247 0.53 -6.16 -2.86
CA THR A 247 0.98 -5.22 -3.89
C THR A 247 0.65 -5.68 -5.30
N GLU A 248 -0.07 -6.80 -5.43
CA GLU A 248 -0.59 -7.31 -6.69
C GLU A 248 -2.11 -7.14 -6.70
N PRO A 249 -2.72 -6.81 -7.86
CA PRO A 249 -4.16 -6.76 -7.99
C PRO A 249 -4.82 -8.12 -7.70
N LEU A 250 -6.03 -8.08 -7.15
CA LEU A 250 -6.86 -9.28 -7.08
C LEU A 250 -7.32 -9.71 -8.48
N HIS A 251 -7.52 -11.01 -8.65
CA HIS A 251 -8.05 -11.58 -9.86
C HIS A 251 -9.09 -12.66 -9.55
N ALA A 252 -9.89 -13.04 -10.56
CA ALA A 252 -10.99 -13.98 -10.38
C ALA A 252 -10.58 -15.32 -9.74
N GLY A 253 -9.34 -15.77 -9.97
CA GLY A 253 -8.82 -17.01 -9.41
C GLY A 253 -8.41 -16.98 -7.93
N ASN A 254 -8.37 -15.81 -7.25
CA ASN A 254 -7.97 -15.74 -5.84
C ASN A 254 -8.88 -14.83 -4.97
N ALA A 255 -9.68 -13.95 -5.58
CA ALA A 255 -10.41 -12.93 -4.85
C ALA A 255 -11.34 -13.51 -3.78
N ALA A 256 -12.11 -14.55 -4.10
CA ALA A 256 -13.04 -15.16 -3.14
C ALA A 256 -12.31 -15.80 -1.94
N ASP A 257 -11.18 -16.46 -2.17
CA ASP A 257 -10.38 -17.08 -1.12
C ASP A 257 -9.75 -16.05 -0.18
N VAL A 258 -9.25 -14.93 -0.75
CA VAL A 258 -8.76 -13.81 0.03
C VAL A 258 -9.88 -13.20 0.89
N PHE A 259 -11.09 -13.09 0.35
CA PHE A 259 -12.23 -12.46 1.05
C PHE A 259 -12.72 -13.31 2.23
N ALA A 260 -12.74 -14.63 2.10
CA ALA A 260 -13.12 -15.55 3.18
C ALA A 260 -12.26 -15.37 4.45
N ASP A 261 -11.12 -14.71 4.29
CA ASP A 261 -10.16 -14.37 5.31
C ASP A 261 -10.43 -13.01 5.98
N PHE A 262 -11.62 -12.44 5.83
CA PHE A 262 -12.04 -11.19 6.44
C PHE A 262 -13.53 -11.20 6.80
N ASP A 263 -13.92 -10.32 7.73
CA ASP A 263 -15.32 -10.19 8.18
C ASP A 263 -16.11 -9.18 7.35
N LEU A 264 -15.40 -8.27 6.66
CA LEU A 264 -15.96 -7.18 5.88
C LEU A 264 -14.97 -6.71 4.83
N VAL A 265 -15.47 -6.29 3.66
CA VAL A 265 -14.66 -5.71 2.58
C VAL A 265 -15.14 -4.30 2.24
N LEU A 266 -14.20 -3.38 2.04
CA LEU A 266 -14.44 -2.05 1.47
C LEU A 266 -13.88 -2.01 0.06
N GLU A 267 -14.74 -1.69 -0.90
CA GLU A 267 -14.36 -1.44 -2.29
C GLU A 267 -14.03 0.05 -2.43
N CYS A 268 -12.74 0.38 -2.52
CA CYS A 268 -12.23 1.75 -2.60
C CYS A 268 -11.45 2.00 -3.91
N THR A 269 -11.62 1.16 -4.93
CA THR A 269 -10.98 1.34 -6.24
C THR A 269 -11.79 2.30 -7.12
N ASP A 270 -11.11 2.90 -8.09
CA ASP A 270 -11.69 3.81 -9.08
C ASP A 270 -11.93 3.13 -10.44
N ASP A 271 -11.88 1.80 -10.48
CA ASP A 271 -12.09 0.99 -11.68
C ASP A 271 -13.40 0.19 -11.60
N MET A 272 -14.23 0.29 -12.64
CA MET A 272 -15.49 -0.43 -12.74
C MET A 272 -15.27 -1.94 -12.74
N ARG A 273 -14.24 -2.44 -13.42
CA ARG A 273 -13.99 -3.88 -13.46
C ARG A 273 -13.72 -4.46 -12.07
N ASN A 274 -12.88 -3.78 -11.29
CA ASN A 274 -12.56 -4.18 -9.92
C ASN A 274 -13.80 -4.17 -9.01
N ARG A 275 -14.74 -3.25 -9.25
CA ARG A 275 -16.05 -3.24 -8.55
C ARG A 275 -16.89 -4.46 -8.86
N TYR A 276 -16.98 -4.88 -10.11
CA TYR A 276 -17.70 -6.10 -10.47
C TYR A 276 -17.00 -7.35 -9.92
N LEU A 277 -15.67 -7.42 -10.03
CA LEU A 277 -14.88 -8.53 -9.47
C LEU A 277 -15.06 -8.65 -7.96
N SER A 278 -14.92 -7.56 -7.22
CA SER A 278 -15.08 -7.53 -5.76
C SER A 278 -16.52 -7.81 -5.34
N ASN A 279 -17.51 -7.28 -6.04
CA ASN A 279 -18.91 -7.65 -5.84
C ASN A 279 -19.13 -9.16 -5.95
N ASP A 280 -18.66 -9.75 -7.05
CA ASP A 280 -18.89 -11.16 -7.31
C ASP A 280 -18.14 -12.04 -6.30
N ALA A 281 -16.92 -11.67 -5.96
CA ALA A 281 -16.12 -12.34 -4.92
C ALA A 281 -16.81 -12.28 -3.55
N ALA A 282 -17.31 -11.11 -3.14
CA ALA A 282 -18.03 -10.93 -1.88
C ALA A 282 -19.33 -11.75 -1.82
N VAL A 283 -20.11 -11.74 -2.89
CA VAL A 283 -21.34 -12.54 -3.00
C VAL A 283 -21.05 -14.04 -2.91
N VAL A 284 -19.97 -14.52 -3.55
CA VAL A 284 -19.58 -15.93 -3.51
C VAL A 284 -19.00 -16.33 -2.15
N ALA A 285 -18.17 -15.48 -1.54
CA ALA A 285 -17.58 -15.71 -0.24
C ALA A 285 -18.59 -15.54 0.91
N GLY A 286 -19.73 -14.90 0.66
CA GLY A 286 -20.72 -14.60 1.69
C GLY A 286 -20.26 -13.53 2.67
N ILE A 287 -19.40 -12.62 2.22
CA ILE A 287 -18.82 -11.54 3.04
C ILE A 287 -19.49 -10.21 2.69
N PRO A 288 -19.87 -9.36 3.67
CA PRO A 288 -20.41 -8.05 3.38
C PRO A 288 -19.40 -7.17 2.63
N LEU A 289 -19.92 -6.32 1.73
CA LEU A 289 -19.14 -5.41 0.89
C LEU A 289 -19.72 -4.00 0.96
N ILE A 290 -18.86 -3.01 1.18
CA ILE A 290 -19.23 -1.59 1.13
C ILE A 290 -18.61 -0.98 -0.12
N LEU A 291 -19.45 -0.66 -1.09
CA LEU A 291 -19.08 -0.02 -2.36
C LEU A 291 -19.18 1.50 -2.23
N ALA A 292 -18.21 2.23 -2.78
CA ALA A 292 -18.36 3.67 -2.99
C ALA A 292 -17.80 4.13 -4.33
N SER A 293 -18.42 5.15 -4.93
CA SER A 293 -17.99 5.83 -6.16
C SER A 293 -17.77 7.30 -5.90
N VAL A 294 -16.91 7.93 -6.69
CA VAL A 294 -16.85 9.39 -6.78
C VAL A 294 -16.84 9.83 -8.24
N TYR A 295 -17.55 10.92 -8.51
CA TYR A 295 -17.55 11.59 -9.79
C TYR A 295 -17.61 13.10 -9.53
N GLN A 296 -16.54 13.83 -9.87
CA GLN A 296 -16.44 15.27 -9.64
C GLN A 296 -16.69 15.67 -8.17
N TYR A 297 -17.90 16.15 -7.86
CA TYR A 297 -18.36 16.60 -6.54
C TYR A 297 -19.41 15.67 -5.91
N GLU A 298 -19.75 14.59 -6.60
CA GLU A 298 -20.78 13.64 -6.20
C GLU A 298 -20.17 12.29 -5.83
N GLY A 299 -20.93 11.52 -5.06
CA GLY A 299 -20.57 10.17 -4.70
C GLY A 299 -21.76 9.25 -4.60
N GLN A 300 -21.45 7.96 -4.60
CA GLN A 300 -22.43 6.90 -4.39
C GLN A 300 -21.90 5.97 -3.32
N LEU A 301 -22.79 5.42 -2.50
CA LEU A 301 -22.44 4.42 -1.49
C LEU A 301 -23.52 3.33 -1.43
N GLN A 302 -23.10 2.07 -1.41
CA GLN A 302 -23.99 0.92 -1.27
C GLN A 302 -23.38 -0.07 -0.29
N VAL A 303 -24.21 -0.58 0.62
CA VAL A 303 -23.86 -1.70 1.49
C VAL A 303 -24.53 -2.96 0.96
N VAL A 304 -23.73 -3.98 0.66
CA VAL A 304 -24.17 -5.32 0.28
C VAL A 304 -23.88 -6.23 1.48
N GLU A 305 -24.93 -6.74 2.12
CA GLU A 305 -24.81 -7.65 3.25
C GLU A 305 -24.56 -9.09 2.80
N ALA A 306 -24.02 -9.90 3.71
CA ALA A 306 -24.00 -11.34 3.57
C ALA A 306 -25.44 -11.90 3.49
N GLY A 307 -25.65 -12.93 2.67
CA GLY A 307 -26.90 -13.71 2.73
C GLY A 307 -28.08 -13.18 1.90
N GLY A 308 -27.85 -12.35 0.88
CA GLY A 308 -28.83 -12.16 -0.21
C GLY A 308 -29.48 -10.79 -0.34
N THR A 309 -28.87 -9.71 0.18
CA THR A 309 -29.26 -8.36 -0.23
C THR A 309 -28.91 -8.11 -1.71
N PRO A 310 -29.63 -7.20 -2.39
CA PRO A 310 -29.29 -6.76 -3.74
C PRO A 310 -27.82 -6.34 -3.85
N CYS A 311 -27.11 -6.95 -4.81
CA CYS A 311 -25.70 -6.69 -5.07
C CYS A 311 -25.54 -5.60 -6.16
N LEU A 312 -24.30 -5.26 -6.52
CA LEU A 312 -24.00 -4.31 -7.60
C LEU A 312 -24.72 -4.70 -8.90
N ARG A 313 -24.72 -6.00 -9.23
CA ARG A 313 -25.36 -6.53 -10.44
C ARG A 313 -26.89 -6.50 -10.41
N CYS A 314 -27.52 -6.29 -9.26
CA CYS A 314 -28.96 -6.05 -9.22
C CYS A 314 -29.31 -4.65 -9.75
N LEU A 315 -28.45 -3.66 -9.50
CA LEU A 315 -28.59 -2.30 -10.04
C LEU A 315 -28.08 -2.20 -11.48
N TRP A 316 -26.92 -2.78 -11.73
CA TRP A 316 -26.23 -2.72 -13.02
C TRP A 316 -25.87 -4.13 -13.47
N PRO A 317 -26.76 -4.84 -14.20
CA PRO A 317 -26.59 -6.26 -14.51
C PRO A 317 -25.32 -6.60 -15.30
N ARG A 318 -24.86 -5.67 -16.13
CA ARG A 318 -23.70 -5.87 -17.00
C ARG A 318 -22.67 -4.79 -16.73
N GLU A 319 -21.42 -5.23 -16.71
CA GLU A 319 -20.28 -4.33 -16.72
C GLU A 319 -20.37 -3.41 -17.95
N PRO A 320 -20.29 -2.08 -17.76
CA PRO A 320 -20.32 -1.14 -18.87
C PRO A 320 -19.04 -1.28 -19.71
N ALA A 321 -19.12 -0.93 -20.99
CA ALA A 321 -17.93 -0.89 -21.86
C ALA A 321 -16.90 0.10 -21.30
N ALA A 322 -15.61 -0.19 -21.49
CA ALA A 322 -14.50 0.55 -20.85
C ALA A 322 -14.40 2.03 -21.27
N ASP A 323 -15.09 2.44 -22.34
CA ASP A 323 -15.21 3.80 -22.87
C ASP A 323 -16.52 4.50 -22.48
N ALA A 324 -17.52 3.76 -21.99
CA ALA A 324 -18.82 4.31 -21.62
C ALA A 324 -18.77 5.18 -20.35
N ILE A 325 -17.77 4.96 -19.49
CA ILE A 325 -17.59 5.69 -18.23
C ILE A 325 -16.15 6.18 -18.14
N GLY A 326 -15.95 7.51 -18.15
CA GLY A 326 -14.61 8.08 -17.96
C GLY A 326 -14.07 7.83 -16.55
N SER A 327 -12.74 7.69 -16.41
CA SER A 327 -12.07 7.54 -15.10
C SER A 327 -12.07 8.84 -14.30
N CYS A 328 -11.97 8.78 -12.98
CA CYS A 328 -11.74 9.98 -12.13
C CYS A 328 -10.54 10.81 -12.60
N ALA A 329 -9.49 10.17 -13.11
CA ALA A 329 -8.32 10.84 -13.69
C ALA A 329 -8.64 11.64 -14.97
N ALA A 330 -9.65 11.23 -15.74
CA ALA A 330 -10.06 11.88 -16.99
C ALA A 330 -11.09 12.99 -16.76
N ASN A 331 -11.98 12.80 -15.77
CA ASN A 331 -13.08 13.73 -15.49
C ASN A 331 -12.75 14.75 -14.39
N GLY A 332 -11.62 14.56 -13.69
CA GLY A 332 -11.24 15.34 -12.53
C GLY A 332 -12.03 14.95 -11.27
N VAL A 333 -11.44 15.20 -10.10
CA VAL A 333 -12.10 15.00 -8.81
C VAL A 333 -11.54 16.00 -7.80
N LEU A 334 -12.42 16.62 -7.00
CA LEU A 334 -11.99 17.53 -5.94
C LEU A 334 -11.57 16.69 -4.72
N GLY A 335 -10.38 16.96 -4.15
CA GLY A 335 -9.76 16.12 -3.12
C GLY A 335 -10.66 15.72 -1.92
N PRO A 336 -11.47 16.63 -1.34
CA PRO A 336 -12.38 16.31 -0.25
C PRO A 336 -13.50 15.32 -0.64
N THR A 337 -13.89 15.22 -1.91
CA THR A 337 -14.98 14.33 -2.34
C THR A 337 -14.69 12.86 -1.99
N PRO A 338 -13.59 12.23 -2.47
CA PRO A 338 -13.23 10.88 -2.02
C PRO A 338 -12.84 10.84 -0.54
N GLY A 339 -12.36 11.95 0.02
CA GLY A 339 -12.14 12.10 1.47
C GLY A 339 -13.40 11.79 2.29
N VAL A 340 -14.51 12.47 1.96
CA VAL A 340 -15.81 12.31 2.62
C VAL A 340 -16.37 10.92 2.36
N LEU A 341 -16.40 10.46 1.11
CA LEU A 341 -16.99 9.16 0.77
C LEU A 341 -16.21 7.99 1.41
N GLY A 342 -14.88 8.06 1.49
CA GLY A 342 -14.08 7.05 2.18
C GLY A 342 -14.30 7.06 3.70
N ALA A 343 -14.49 8.23 4.30
CA ALA A 343 -14.91 8.34 5.71
C ALA A 343 -16.32 7.77 5.93
N MET A 344 -17.24 7.96 4.99
CA MET A 344 -18.57 7.33 5.01
C MET A 344 -18.47 5.81 4.91
N GLN A 345 -17.56 5.25 4.09
CA GLN A 345 -17.31 3.80 4.04
C GLN A 345 -16.82 3.27 5.39
N ALA A 346 -15.87 3.96 6.04
CA ALA A 346 -15.43 3.58 7.38
C ALA A 346 -16.56 3.68 8.42
N MET A 347 -17.42 4.69 8.32
CA MET A 347 -18.58 4.81 9.20
C MET A 347 -19.55 3.63 9.02
N GLU A 348 -19.88 3.26 7.78
CA GLU A 348 -20.71 2.07 7.52
C GLU A 348 -20.05 0.81 8.09
N ALA A 349 -18.75 0.63 7.87
CA ALA A 349 -17.99 -0.50 8.38
C ALA A 349 -18.07 -0.61 9.90
N LEU A 350 -17.83 0.48 10.62
CA LEU A 350 -17.95 0.52 12.07
C LEU A 350 -19.37 0.22 12.54
N LYS A 351 -20.40 0.72 11.83
CA LYS A 351 -21.79 0.35 12.15
C LYS A 351 -22.05 -1.15 12.00
N ILE A 352 -21.50 -1.80 10.97
CA ILE A 352 -21.63 -3.25 10.79
C ILE A 352 -20.94 -3.98 11.93
N LEU A 353 -19.65 -3.68 12.17
CA LEU A 353 -18.81 -4.39 13.13
C LEU A 353 -19.27 -4.24 14.57
N LEU A 354 -19.88 -3.09 14.91
CA LEU A 354 -20.41 -2.79 16.24
C LEU A 354 -21.91 -3.10 16.37
N ASP A 355 -22.60 -3.51 15.29
CA ASP A 355 -24.06 -3.66 15.23
C ASP A 355 -24.80 -2.38 15.68
N LEU A 356 -24.36 -1.23 15.19
CA LEU A 356 -25.03 0.05 15.45
C LEU A 356 -26.31 0.19 14.63
N PRO A 357 -27.28 1.01 15.08
CA PRO A 357 -28.47 1.31 14.31
C PRO A 357 -28.13 1.80 12.90
N ARG A 358 -28.71 1.16 11.90
CA ARG A 358 -28.57 1.50 10.47
C ARG A 358 -29.86 1.15 9.71
N PRO A 359 -30.15 1.86 8.61
CA PRO A 359 -31.22 1.44 7.72
C PRO A 359 -30.95 0.04 7.17
N ARG A 360 -31.97 -0.83 7.16
CA ARG A 360 -31.85 -2.22 6.68
C ARG A 360 -32.41 -2.43 5.29
N GLU A 361 -33.17 -1.46 4.76
CA GLU A 361 -33.68 -1.55 3.39
C GLU A 361 -32.52 -1.36 2.40
N PRO A 362 -32.37 -2.28 1.42
CA PRO A 362 -31.38 -2.13 0.37
C PRO A 362 -31.59 -0.82 -0.39
N ALA A 363 -30.56 0.02 -0.43
CA ALA A 363 -30.60 1.30 -1.11
C ALA A 363 -29.22 1.69 -1.64
N LEU A 364 -29.21 2.38 -2.78
CA LEU A 364 -28.07 3.18 -3.22
C LEU A 364 -28.18 4.57 -2.59
N LEU A 365 -27.17 4.98 -1.83
CA LEU A 365 -27.07 6.34 -1.33
C LEU A 365 -26.37 7.20 -2.38
N LEU A 366 -27.06 8.25 -2.85
CA LEU A 366 -26.47 9.31 -3.64
C LEU A 366 -26.09 10.48 -2.74
N VAL A 367 -24.90 11.03 -2.97
CA VAL A 367 -24.32 12.11 -2.18
C VAL A 367 -23.94 13.24 -3.13
N ASP A 368 -24.56 14.40 -2.98
CA ASP A 368 -24.17 15.64 -3.64
C ASP A 368 -23.50 16.55 -2.60
N LEU A 369 -22.19 16.77 -2.72
CA LEU A 369 -21.44 17.57 -1.75
C LEU A 369 -21.49 19.08 -2.03
N LEU A 370 -21.96 19.51 -3.20
CA LEU A 370 -22.17 20.94 -3.47
C LEU A 370 -23.45 21.42 -2.80
N GLN A 371 -24.51 20.60 -2.86
CA GLN A 371 -25.80 20.92 -2.26
C GLN A 371 -25.96 20.35 -0.83
N HIS A 372 -25.03 19.49 -0.39
CA HIS A 372 -25.17 18.68 0.82
C HIS A 372 -26.45 17.83 0.85
N ASP A 373 -26.83 17.30 -0.32
CA ASP A 373 -28.02 16.47 -0.48
C ASP A 373 -27.67 14.97 -0.38
N LEU A 374 -28.54 14.22 0.31
CA LEU A 374 -28.40 12.79 0.54
C LEU A 374 -29.70 12.08 0.16
N ARG A 375 -29.66 11.31 -0.93
CA ARG A 375 -30.85 10.61 -1.44
C ARG A 375 -30.64 9.10 -1.39
N ARG A 376 -31.54 8.39 -0.71
CA ARG A 376 -31.60 6.92 -0.73
C ARG A 376 -32.52 6.48 -1.86
N LEU A 377 -31.98 5.73 -2.81
CA LEU A 377 -32.74 5.09 -3.89
C LEU A 377 -32.92 3.60 -3.54
N PRO A 378 -34.13 3.14 -3.22
CA PRO A 378 -34.38 1.74 -2.90
C PRO A 378 -33.99 0.81 -4.05
N ILE A 379 -33.46 -0.37 -3.72
CA ILE A 379 -33.12 -1.41 -4.69
C ILE A 379 -34.14 -2.54 -4.55
N ASP A 380 -34.85 -2.84 -5.63
CA ASP A 380 -35.82 -3.93 -5.65
C ASP A 380 -35.10 -5.29 -5.74
N PRO A 381 -35.15 -6.15 -4.69
CA PRO A 381 -34.54 -7.47 -4.72
C PRO A 381 -35.17 -8.44 -5.72
N ALA A 382 -36.37 -8.15 -6.24
CA ALA A 382 -37.03 -8.97 -7.25
C ALA A 382 -36.52 -8.70 -8.68
N THR A 383 -35.69 -7.68 -8.87
CA THR A 383 -35.14 -7.29 -10.19
C THR A 383 -33.66 -7.67 -10.34
N GLY A 384 -33.13 -7.58 -11.55
CA GLY A 384 -31.70 -7.78 -11.82
C GLY A 384 -31.27 -9.25 -11.68
N CYS A 385 -30.48 -9.60 -10.66
CA CYS A 385 -29.96 -10.96 -10.53
C CYS A 385 -31.04 -12.02 -10.29
N ALA A 386 -32.19 -11.65 -9.71
CA ALA A 386 -33.31 -12.57 -9.47
C ALA A 386 -33.80 -13.22 -10.77
N GLU A 387 -33.84 -12.46 -11.87
CA GLU A 387 -34.22 -12.95 -13.22
C GLU A 387 -33.19 -13.91 -13.83
N HIS A 388 -32.01 -14.02 -13.23
CA HIS A 388 -30.85 -14.75 -13.74
C HIS A 388 -30.38 -15.86 -12.79
N GLY A 389 -31.26 -16.34 -11.89
CA GLY A 389 -30.96 -17.43 -10.95
C GLY A 389 -30.37 -16.97 -9.61
N GLY A 390 -30.44 -15.68 -9.29
CA GLY A 390 -30.00 -15.08 -8.03
C GLY A 390 -28.54 -14.65 -8.01
N CYS A 391 -28.20 -13.75 -7.07
CA CYS A 391 -26.87 -13.11 -7.00
C CYS A 391 -25.71 -14.12 -7.00
N ALA A 392 -25.82 -15.21 -6.24
CA ALA A 392 -24.77 -16.22 -6.15
C ALA A 392 -24.53 -16.98 -7.47
N ALA A 393 -25.59 -17.26 -8.24
CA ALA A 393 -25.45 -17.94 -9.53
C ALA A 393 -24.79 -17.01 -10.57
N VAL A 394 -25.23 -15.75 -10.61
CA VAL A 394 -24.67 -14.72 -11.49
C VAL A 394 -23.20 -14.48 -11.17
N ALA A 395 -22.86 -14.29 -9.89
CA ALA A 395 -21.49 -14.04 -9.43
C ALA A 395 -20.56 -15.23 -9.74
N ARG A 396 -20.97 -16.48 -9.46
CA ARG A 396 -20.17 -17.67 -9.79
C ARG A 396 -19.90 -17.78 -11.29
N LYS A 397 -20.91 -17.52 -12.12
CA LYS A 397 -20.75 -17.54 -13.58
C LYS A 397 -19.76 -16.47 -14.04
N ALA A 398 -19.88 -15.25 -13.50
CA ALA A 398 -19.00 -14.14 -13.83
C ALA A 398 -17.54 -14.40 -13.42
N LEU A 399 -17.30 -14.91 -12.21
CA LEU A 399 -15.95 -15.28 -11.76
C LEU A 399 -15.35 -16.40 -12.59
N ALA A 400 -16.11 -17.45 -12.91
CA ALA A 400 -15.63 -18.53 -13.77
C ALA A 400 -15.29 -18.04 -15.18
N GLU A 401 -16.09 -17.13 -15.75
CA GLU A 401 -15.78 -16.51 -17.03
C GLU A 401 -14.52 -15.65 -16.96
N ALA A 402 -14.38 -14.80 -15.94
CA ALA A 402 -13.21 -13.97 -15.74
C ALA A 402 -11.94 -14.81 -15.53
N GLN A 403 -12.03 -15.92 -14.80
CA GLN A 403 -10.92 -16.86 -14.62
C GLN A 403 -10.52 -17.53 -15.95
N ARG A 404 -11.50 -17.91 -16.78
CA ARG A 404 -11.26 -18.48 -18.11
C ARG A 404 -10.61 -17.49 -19.07
N ILE A 405 -11.04 -16.22 -19.04
CA ILE A 405 -10.43 -15.15 -19.82
C ILE A 405 -8.99 -14.91 -19.34
N GLY A 406 -8.77 -14.99 -18.03
CA GLY A 406 -7.46 -14.80 -17.39
C GLY A 406 -6.97 -13.36 -17.47
N ASP A 407 -5.74 -13.14 -17.04
CA ASP A 407 -5.11 -11.82 -17.17
C ASP A 407 -4.68 -11.57 -18.63
N VAL A 408 -5.28 -10.54 -19.21
CA VAL A 408 -4.99 -10.08 -20.57
C VAL A 408 -3.90 -9.02 -20.61
N ASP A 409 -3.58 -8.38 -19.49
CA ASP A 409 -2.67 -7.25 -19.47
C ASP A 409 -1.21 -7.70 -19.51
N ARG A 410 -0.40 -6.99 -20.29
CA ARG A 410 1.04 -7.20 -20.37
C ARG A 410 1.75 -5.87 -20.25
N ARG A 411 2.83 -5.85 -19.47
CA ARG A 411 3.68 -4.67 -19.28
C ARG A 411 4.88 -4.78 -20.21
N PHE A 412 5.12 -3.70 -20.94
CA PHE A 412 6.32 -3.47 -21.74
C PHE A 412 6.74 -2.01 -21.55
N THR A 413 8.03 -1.73 -21.71
CA THR A 413 8.54 -0.35 -21.63
C THR A 413 8.56 0.32 -23.00
N ARG A 414 8.64 -0.49 -24.07
CA ARG A 414 8.59 -0.04 -25.46
C ARG A 414 7.89 -1.07 -26.35
N LEU A 415 7.30 -0.61 -27.47
CA LEU A 415 6.58 -1.49 -28.40
C LEU A 415 7.50 -2.42 -29.19
N ASP A 416 8.72 -2.00 -29.51
CA ASP A 416 9.72 -2.83 -30.21
C ASP A 416 10.16 -4.04 -29.36
N GLU A 417 10.20 -3.89 -28.04
CA GLU A 417 10.42 -5.00 -27.10
C GLU A 417 9.29 -6.03 -27.16
N ALA A 418 8.04 -5.57 -27.22
CA ALA A 418 6.90 -6.46 -27.40
C ALA A 418 6.95 -7.19 -28.76
N ALA A 419 7.31 -6.49 -29.83
CA ALA A 419 7.49 -7.11 -31.14
C ALA A 419 8.63 -8.16 -31.12
N ALA A 420 9.77 -7.83 -30.50
CA ALA A 420 10.89 -8.75 -30.33
C ALA A 420 10.54 -9.96 -29.45
N ALA A 421 9.62 -9.80 -28.49
CA ALA A 421 9.05 -10.88 -27.69
C ALA A 421 8.00 -11.74 -28.44
N GLY A 422 7.84 -11.52 -29.76
CA GLY A 422 6.98 -12.31 -30.64
C GLY A 422 5.52 -11.87 -30.67
N TYR A 423 5.20 -10.66 -30.21
CA TYR A 423 3.85 -10.13 -30.32
C TYR A 423 3.64 -9.39 -31.64
N ARG A 424 2.54 -9.71 -32.32
CA ARG A 424 1.98 -8.87 -33.36
C ARG A 424 1.28 -7.68 -32.73
N LEU A 425 1.76 -6.48 -33.05
CA LEU A 425 1.25 -5.24 -32.48
C LEU A 425 -0.01 -4.77 -33.22
N VAL A 426 -1.08 -4.52 -32.48
CA VAL A 426 -2.37 -4.10 -33.03
C VAL A 426 -2.78 -2.78 -32.41
N ASP A 427 -2.80 -1.71 -33.22
CA ASP A 427 -3.26 -0.39 -32.80
C ASP A 427 -4.79 -0.35 -32.91
N VAL A 428 -5.47 -0.16 -31.79
CA VAL A 428 -6.95 -0.11 -31.75
C VAL A 428 -7.52 1.30 -31.60
N ARG A 429 -6.66 2.32 -31.71
CA ARG A 429 -7.07 3.74 -31.69
C ARG A 429 -7.79 4.13 -32.98
N ASP A 430 -8.42 5.29 -32.96
CA ASP A 430 -9.02 5.85 -34.16
C ASP A 430 -7.97 6.51 -35.07
N ALA A 431 -8.27 6.67 -36.36
CA ALA A 431 -7.30 7.15 -37.35
C ALA A 431 -6.74 8.54 -37.02
N GLU A 432 -7.54 9.41 -36.41
CA GLU A 432 -7.14 10.76 -35.98
C GLU A 432 -6.12 10.74 -34.84
N GLU A 433 -6.30 9.84 -33.87
CA GLU A 433 -5.33 9.64 -32.77
C GLU A 433 -3.98 9.16 -33.31
N ILE A 434 -4.00 8.26 -34.31
CA ILE A 434 -2.79 7.74 -34.97
C ILE A 434 -2.11 8.82 -35.80
N ALA A 435 -2.87 9.63 -36.53
CA ALA A 435 -2.32 10.73 -37.32
C ALA A 435 -1.64 11.78 -36.43
N THR A 436 -2.20 12.02 -35.23
CA THR A 436 -1.66 12.99 -34.27
C THR A 436 -0.46 12.44 -33.49
N HIS A 437 -0.49 11.15 -33.15
CA HIS A 437 0.55 10.49 -32.36
C HIS A 437 0.81 9.07 -32.89
N PRO A 438 1.61 8.94 -33.98
CA PRO A 438 1.87 7.66 -34.61
C PRO A 438 2.74 6.77 -33.71
N ALA A 439 2.58 5.45 -33.83
CA ALA A 439 3.46 4.51 -33.15
C ALA A 439 4.85 4.48 -33.81
N ASP A 440 5.90 4.31 -33.01
CA ASP A 440 7.31 4.33 -33.47
C ASP A 440 7.75 3.05 -34.22
N CYS A 441 6.82 2.12 -34.50
CA CYS A 441 7.10 0.84 -35.13
C CYS A 441 5.94 0.40 -36.03
N ALA A 442 6.15 -0.67 -36.82
CA ALA A 442 5.11 -1.24 -37.67
C ALA A 442 3.99 -1.87 -36.82
N THR A 443 2.74 -1.48 -37.09
CA THR A 443 1.56 -1.98 -36.37
C THR A 443 0.42 -2.29 -37.34
N LEU A 444 -0.47 -3.20 -36.96
CA LEU A 444 -1.72 -3.45 -37.65
C LEU A 444 -2.80 -2.54 -37.06
N HIS A 445 -3.36 -1.63 -37.87
CA HIS A 445 -4.47 -0.80 -37.42
C HIS A 445 -5.82 -1.49 -37.59
N ILE A 446 -6.53 -1.70 -36.48
CA ILE A 446 -7.93 -2.14 -36.46
C ILE A 446 -8.65 -1.41 -35.32
N PRO A 447 -9.53 -0.43 -35.60
CA PRO A 447 -10.26 0.29 -34.57
C PRO A 447 -10.97 -0.65 -33.59
N ALA A 448 -10.98 -0.30 -32.29
CA ALA A 448 -11.54 -1.15 -31.23
C ALA A 448 -12.98 -1.59 -31.49
N ALA A 449 -13.80 -0.73 -32.10
CA ALA A 449 -15.18 -1.06 -32.48
C ALA A 449 -15.26 -2.21 -33.50
N GLN A 450 -14.30 -2.31 -34.41
CA GLN A 450 -14.29 -3.27 -35.52
C GLN A 450 -13.49 -4.54 -35.22
N ILE A 451 -12.80 -4.60 -34.08
CA ILE A 451 -11.82 -5.66 -33.79
C ILE A 451 -12.43 -7.07 -33.78
N ALA A 452 -13.65 -7.20 -33.25
CA ALA A 452 -14.35 -8.48 -33.17
C ALA A 452 -14.80 -8.98 -34.54
N GLU A 453 -15.25 -8.08 -35.42
CA GLU A 453 -15.67 -8.41 -36.78
C GLU A 453 -14.47 -8.71 -37.69
N ARG A 454 -13.36 -8.02 -37.45
CA ARG A 454 -12.11 -8.17 -38.20
C ARG A 454 -11.13 -9.13 -37.52
N ALA A 455 -11.60 -9.97 -36.60
CA ALA A 455 -10.76 -10.87 -35.81
C ALA A 455 -9.92 -11.82 -36.71
N ALA A 456 -10.44 -12.23 -37.86
CA ALA A 456 -9.71 -13.05 -38.83
C ALA A 456 -8.41 -12.40 -39.33
N ALA A 457 -8.34 -11.07 -39.41
CA ALA A 457 -7.15 -10.34 -39.87
C ALA A 457 -5.96 -10.43 -38.90
N LEU A 458 -6.23 -10.85 -37.65
CA LEU A 458 -5.21 -11.05 -36.62
C LEU A 458 -4.37 -12.32 -36.86
N GLY A 459 -4.83 -13.26 -37.70
CA GLY A 459 -4.15 -14.53 -37.92
C GLY A 459 -4.18 -15.45 -36.70
N GLU A 460 -3.18 -16.34 -36.58
CA GLU A 460 -2.94 -17.19 -35.39
C GLU A 460 -1.83 -16.61 -34.49
N ASP A 461 -1.33 -15.42 -34.82
CA ASP A 461 -0.24 -14.78 -34.11
C ASP A 461 -0.64 -14.39 -32.69
N ARG A 462 0.34 -14.41 -31.78
CA ARG A 462 0.21 -13.80 -30.47
C ARG A 462 0.06 -12.29 -30.62
N CYS A 463 -1.08 -11.72 -30.25
CA CYS A 463 -1.39 -10.32 -30.51
C CYS A 463 -1.29 -9.47 -29.24
N LEU A 464 -0.61 -8.32 -29.32
CA LEU A 464 -0.65 -7.28 -28.30
C LEU A 464 -1.43 -6.08 -28.83
N LEU A 465 -2.63 -5.89 -28.31
CA LEU A 465 -3.48 -4.74 -28.61
C LEU A 465 -3.05 -3.56 -27.74
N PHE A 466 -3.04 -2.36 -28.30
CA PHE A 466 -2.77 -1.15 -27.52
C PHE A 466 -3.66 0.00 -27.98
N CYS A 467 -4.00 0.88 -27.04
CA CYS A 467 -4.65 2.16 -27.30
C CYS A 467 -3.96 3.27 -26.50
N ALA A 468 -4.56 4.47 -26.43
CA ALA A 468 -3.98 5.58 -25.68
C ALA A 468 -3.72 5.26 -24.19
N THR A 469 -4.73 4.70 -23.49
CA THR A 469 -4.70 4.48 -22.03
C THR A 469 -4.83 3.01 -21.61
N GLY A 470 -4.80 2.06 -22.55
CA GLY A 470 -4.96 0.63 -22.31
C GLY A 470 -6.40 0.13 -22.09
N ARG A 471 -7.37 1.02 -21.84
CA ARG A 471 -8.78 0.62 -21.57
C ARG A 471 -9.46 -0.06 -22.75
N ARG A 472 -9.41 0.55 -23.94
CA ARG A 472 -10.05 0.00 -25.16
C ARG A 472 -9.37 -1.27 -25.64
N SER A 473 -8.03 -1.35 -25.57
CA SER A 473 -7.28 -2.55 -25.96
C SER A 473 -7.57 -3.73 -25.04
N ARG A 474 -7.80 -3.48 -23.75
CA ARG A 474 -8.18 -4.50 -22.77
C ARG A 474 -9.55 -5.09 -23.07
N ASP A 475 -10.58 -4.25 -23.23
CA ASP A 475 -11.93 -4.70 -23.61
C ASP A 475 -11.91 -5.50 -24.91
N ALA A 476 -11.19 -5.00 -25.92
CA ALA A 476 -11.00 -5.69 -27.18
C ALA A 476 -10.35 -7.07 -27.01
N ALA A 477 -9.27 -7.17 -26.22
CA ALA A 477 -8.58 -8.44 -25.97
C ALA A 477 -9.49 -9.46 -25.25
N GLU A 478 -10.29 -9.01 -24.27
CA GLU A 478 -11.24 -9.87 -23.57
C GLU A 478 -12.36 -10.37 -24.47
N ARG A 479 -12.92 -9.49 -25.32
CA ARG A 479 -13.93 -9.87 -26.32
C ARG A 479 -13.38 -10.92 -27.29
N LEU A 480 -12.13 -10.77 -27.74
CA LEU A 480 -11.48 -11.75 -28.60
C LEU A 480 -11.24 -13.09 -27.88
N ARG A 481 -10.80 -13.08 -26.61
CA ARG A 481 -10.68 -14.30 -25.80
C ARG A 481 -12.01 -15.00 -25.57
N ARG A 482 -13.10 -14.24 -25.41
CA ARG A 482 -14.46 -14.81 -25.34
C ARG A 482 -14.84 -15.54 -26.63
N GLN A 483 -14.36 -15.08 -27.79
CA GLN A 483 -14.53 -15.71 -29.10
C GLN A 483 -13.53 -16.85 -29.38
N GLY A 484 -12.71 -17.25 -28.41
CA GLY A 484 -11.76 -18.35 -28.54
C GLY A 484 -10.35 -17.96 -28.98
N ARG A 485 -10.04 -16.66 -29.11
CA ARG A 485 -8.68 -16.18 -29.41
C ARG A 485 -7.86 -16.02 -28.13
N GLY A 486 -7.36 -17.13 -27.59
CA GLY A 486 -6.63 -17.14 -26.31
C GLY A 486 -5.37 -16.27 -26.29
N GLU A 487 -4.65 -16.17 -27.41
CA GLU A 487 -3.37 -15.46 -27.52
C GLU A 487 -3.49 -13.95 -27.83
N THR A 488 -4.57 -13.31 -27.37
CA THR A 488 -4.74 -11.86 -27.47
C THR A 488 -4.55 -11.18 -26.11
N TYR A 489 -3.73 -10.15 -26.07
CA TYR A 489 -3.31 -9.44 -24.87
C TYR A 489 -3.48 -7.92 -25.06
N SER A 490 -3.49 -7.17 -23.96
CA SER A 490 -3.54 -5.71 -23.96
C SER A 490 -2.27 -5.14 -23.35
N LEU A 491 -1.76 -4.05 -23.91
CA LEU A 491 -0.70 -3.26 -23.30
C LEU A 491 -1.25 -2.52 -22.07
N LEU A 492 -0.76 -2.87 -20.88
CA LEU A 492 -1.16 -2.26 -19.62
C LEU A 492 -0.85 -0.75 -19.63
N GLY A 493 -1.89 0.08 -19.44
CA GLY A 493 -1.77 1.54 -19.45
C GLY A 493 -1.64 2.18 -20.84
N GLY A 494 -1.59 1.39 -21.92
CA GLY A 494 -1.49 1.89 -23.29
C GLY A 494 -0.20 2.67 -23.57
N LEU A 495 -0.24 3.53 -24.59
CA LEU A 495 0.92 4.36 -24.97
C LEU A 495 1.31 5.37 -23.89
N ALA A 496 0.34 5.91 -23.16
CA ALA A 496 0.59 6.87 -22.09
C ALA A 496 1.53 6.32 -20.99
N ALA A 497 1.46 5.01 -20.71
CA ALA A 497 2.37 4.36 -19.79
C ALA A 497 3.81 4.34 -20.31
N LEU A 498 4.00 4.11 -21.62
CA LEU A 498 5.32 4.11 -22.26
C LEU A 498 5.94 5.52 -22.23
N ASP A 499 5.15 6.54 -22.49
CA ASP A 499 5.60 7.95 -22.46
C ASP A 499 6.09 8.36 -21.07
N THR A 500 5.39 7.90 -20.04
CA THR A 500 5.75 8.16 -18.64
C THR A 500 7.07 7.47 -18.26
N GLU A 501 7.30 6.24 -18.73
CA GLU A 501 8.57 5.53 -18.50
C GLU A 501 9.73 6.15 -19.28
N ARG A 502 9.50 6.64 -20.50
CA ARG A 502 10.48 7.42 -21.28
C ARG A 502 10.90 8.70 -20.54
N ALA A 503 9.94 9.43 -19.98
CA ALA A 503 10.22 10.64 -19.22
C ALA A 503 11.05 10.36 -17.95
N ARG A 504 10.87 9.19 -17.32
CA ARG A 504 11.65 8.77 -16.13
C ARG A 504 13.06 8.30 -16.43
N THR A 505 13.34 7.83 -17.65
CA THR A 505 14.68 7.39 -18.07
C THR A 505 15.55 8.53 -18.59
N HIS A 506 14.96 9.69 -18.88
CA HIS A 506 15.64 10.89 -19.38
C HIS A 506 15.78 12.00 -18.33
N SER A 507 15.32 11.75 -17.10
CA SER A 507 15.48 12.62 -15.92
C SER A 507 16.32 11.91 -14.87
#